data_AF-A0A971PVD7-F1
#
_entry.id   AF-A0A971PVD7-F1
#
_cell.length_a   1.000
_cell.length_b   1.000
_cell.length_c   1.000
_cell.angle_alpha   90.00
_cell.angle_beta   90.00
_cell.angle_gamma   90.00
#
_symmetry.space_group_name_H-M   'P 1'
#
loop_
_entity.id
_entity.type
_entity.pdbx_description
1 polymer ?
#
loop_
_entity_poly.entity_id
_entity_poly.type
_entity_poly.pdbx_seq_one_letter_code
_entity_poly.pdbx_strand_id
1 'polypeptide(L)'
;LDLDPLLNSLRAQLDGLDDYTDLVDPVTSTEVTAGSLSGDLTDIAEALLHGLQHHQAGRHSEALWWWQFSYLSQWGERASMALRVLQTLLAHVRLDADDELVAEAEFEALHP
;
A
#
# COMPACT_ATOMS: atom_id res chain seq x y z
N LEU A 1 -1.16 -14.92 14.56
CA LEU A 1 -0.08 -15.58 13.79
C LEU A 1 1.10 -14.64 13.88
N ASP A 2 2.32 -15.11 14.08
CA ASP A 2 3.47 -14.21 14.09
C ASP A 2 3.79 -13.78 12.65
N LEU A 3 3.73 -12.48 12.38
CA LEU A 3 4.00 -11.88 11.08
C LEU A 3 5.28 -11.03 11.06
N ASP A 4 6.05 -11.02 12.15
CA ASP A 4 7.34 -10.32 12.20
C ASP A 4 8.28 -10.74 11.05
N PRO A 5 8.37 -12.02 10.65
CA PRO A 5 9.18 -12.41 9.50
C PRO A 5 8.72 -11.79 8.18
N LEU A 6 7.40 -11.65 7.97
CA LEU A 6 6.84 -11.00 6.79
C LEU A 6 7.18 -9.51 6.79
N LEU A 7 6.89 -8.82 7.90
CA LEU A 7 7.16 -7.40 8.07
C LEU A 7 8.63 -7.07 7.82
N ASN A 8 9.55 -7.81 8.46
CA ASN A 8 10.98 -7.59 8.31
C ASN A 8 11.46 -7.85 6.87
N SER A 9 10.91 -8.87 6.21
CA SER A 9 11.24 -9.15 4.81
C SER A 9 10.75 -8.05 3.88
N LEU A 10 9.53 -7.53 4.10
CA LEU A 10 8.97 -6.43 3.31
C LEU A 10 9.77 -5.14 3.51
N ARG A 11 10.12 -4.79 4.75
CA ARG A 11 10.98 -3.63 5.05
C ARG A 11 12.32 -3.71 4.34
N ALA A 12 12.94 -4.89 4.33
CA ALA A 12 14.21 -5.09 3.63
C ALA A 12 14.06 -4.95 2.10
N GLN A 13 12.93 -5.37 1.53
CA GLN A 13 12.66 -5.19 0.08
C GLN A 13 12.31 -3.75 -0.28
N LEU A 14 11.68 -3.01 0.64
CA LEU A 14 11.20 -1.64 0.46
C LEU A 14 12.16 -0.61 1.08
N ASP A 15 13.43 -0.95 1.27
CA ASP A 15 14.40 -0.04 1.89
C ASP A 15 14.45 1.31 1.14
N GLY A 16 14.28 2.40 1.90
CA GLY A 16 14.16 3.76 1.37
C GLY A 16 12.81 4.12 0.71
N LEU A 17 11.87 3.18 0.60
CA LEU A 17 10.55 3.36 -0.05
C LEU A 17 9.37 2.95 0.85
N ASP A 18 9.64 2.55 2.10
CA ASP A 18 8.62 2.01 3.01
C ASP A 18 7.70 3.09 3.58
N ASP A 19 8.27 4.24 3.97
CA ASP A 19 7.53 5.32 4.59
C ASP A 19 6.81 6.19 3.55
N TYR A 20 5.59 6.59 3.86
CA TYR A 20 4.83 7.54 3.06
C TYR A 20 4.05 8.53 3.94
N THR A 21 3.54 9.58 3.31
CA THR A 21 2.75 10.63 3.95
C THR A 21 1.29 10.58 3.51
N ASP A 22 0.39 10.80 4.45
CA ASP A 22 -1.06 10.76 4.22
C ASP A 22 -1.83 11.74 5.11
N LEU A 23 -3.17 11.69 5.10
CA LEU A 23 -4.02 12.51 5.95
C LEU A 23 -4.62 11.69 7.09
N VAL A 24 -4.81 12.30 8.26
CA VAL A 24 -5.49 11.67 9.40
C VAL A 24 -6.95 11.31 9.07
N ASP A 25 -7.65 12.21 8.38
CA ASP A 25 -8.99 11.98 7.83
C ASP A 25 -9.13 12.87 6.58
N PRO A 26 -9.25 12.30 5.36
CA PRO A 26 -9.24 13.07 4.12
C PRO A 26 -10.51 13.90 3.87
N VAL A 27 -11.54 13.76 4.72
CA VAL A 27 -12.82 14.48 4.61
C VAL A 27 -12.92 15.58 5.66
N THR A 28 -12.50 15.30 6.89
CA THR A 28 -12.71 16.21 8.03
C THR A 28 -11.46 16.96 8.49
N SER A 29 -10.28 16.56 8.02
CA SER A 29 -9.00 17.15 8.44
C SER A 29 -8.04 17.33 7.26
N THR A 30 -7.14 18.31 7.38
CA THR A 30 -5.96 18.45 6.51
C THR A 30 -4.67 18.13 7.26
N GLU A 31 -4.78 17.57 8.46
CA GLU A 31 -3.64 17.14 9.26
C GLU A 31 -2.95 15.95 8.60
N VAL A 32 -1.63 16.05 8.54
CA VAL A 32 -0.78 15.08 7.87
C VAL A 32 -0.36 13.99 8.85
N THR A 33 -0.37 12.74 8.41
CA THR A 33 0.12 11.57 9.16
C THR A 33 1.16 10.80 8.35
N ALA A 34 1.88 9.91 9.02
CA ALA A 34 2.82 8.99 8.39
C ALA A 34 2.20 7.59 8.29
N GLY A 35 2.61 6.85 7.25
CA GLY A 35 2.29 5.44 7.07
C GLY A 35 3.49 4.65 6.58
N SER A 36 3.38 3.33 6.64
CA SER A 36 4.42 2.38 6.19
C SER A 36 3.77 1.33 5.30
N LEU A 37 4.29 1.16 4.08
CA LEU A 37 3.76 0.21 3.10
C LEU A 37 3.91 -1.24 3.59
N SER A 38 5.05 -1.58 4.19
CA SER A 38 5.27 -2.89 4.81
C SER A 38 4.34 -3.12 6.00
N GLY A 39 4.07 -2.09 6.80
CA GLY A 39 3.09 -2.11 7.88
C GLY A 39 1.68 -2.39 7.35
N ASP A 40 1.22 -1.62 6.37
CA ASP A 40 -0.10 -1.79 5.76
C ASP A 40 -0.29 -3.20 5.18
N LEU A 41 0.70 -3.70 4.44
CA LEU A 41 0.65 -5.05 3.86
C LEU A 41 0.62 -6.14 4.93
N THR A 42 1.32 -5.93 6.06
CA THR A 42 1.32 -6.86 7.19
C THR A 42 -0.03 -6.86 7.91
N ASP A 43 -0.61 -5.68 8.15
CA ASP A 43 -1.95 -5.51 8.74
C ASP A 43 -3.03 -6.18 7.89
N ILE A 44 -2.97 -6.00 6.56
CA ILE A 44 -3.88 -6.66 5.62
C ILE A 44 -3.72 -8.18 5.72
N ALA A 45 -2.48 -8.68 5.71
CA ALA A 45 -2.22 -10.12 5.84
C ALA A 45 -2.78 -10.68 7.15
N GLU A 46 -2.61 -9.97 8.27
CA GLU A 46 -3.13 -10.37 9.57
C GLU A 46 -4.66 -10.50 9.55
N ALA A 47 -5.35 -9.47 9.07
CA ALA A 47 -6.82 -9.45 9.02
C ALA A 47 -7.37 -10.57 8.12
N LEU A 48 -6.76 -10.79 6.95
CA LEU A 48 -7.16 -11.86 6.04
C LEU A 48 -6.91 -13.25 6.64
N LEU A 49 -5.76 -13.45 7.28
CA LEU A 49 -5.42 -14.70 7.96
C LEU A 49 -6.36 -15.00 9.13
N HIS A 50 -6.79 -13.97 9.87
CA HIS A 50 -7.75 -14.15 10.96
C HIS A 50 -9.05 -14.75 10.45
N GLY A 51 -9.69 -14.13 9.45
CA GLY A 51 -10.91 -14.70 8.86
C GLY A 51 -10.66 -16.07 8.21
N LEU A 52 -9.49 -16.29 7.60
CA LEU A 52 -9.12 -17.59 7.03
C LEU A 52 -9.06 -18.71 8.08
N GLN A 53 -8.59 -18.43 9.30
CA GLN A 53 -8.58 -19.40 10.39
C GLN A 53 -9.99 -19.83 10.78
N HIS A 54 -10.94 -18.90 10.86
CA HIS A 54 -12.35 -19.24 11.09
C HIS A 54 -12.92 -20.06 9.94
N HIS A 55 -12.60 -19.67 8.70
CA HIS A 55 -13.06 -20.36 7.51
C HIS A 55 -12.56 -21.82 7.46
N GLN A 56 -11.27 -22.04 7.73
CA GLN A 56 -10.65 -23.37 7.74
C GLN A 56 -11.20 -24.27 8.85
N ALA A 57 -11.72 -23.68 9.93
CA ALA A 57 -12.41 -24.41 10.99
C ALA A 57 -13.91 -24.64 10.71
N GLY A 58 -14.39 -24.38 9.48
CA GLY A 58 -15.79 -24.54 9.07
C GLY A 58 -16.75 -23.46 9.59
N ARG A 59 -16.23 -22.40 10.24
CA ARG A 59 -17.03 -21.30 10.81
C ARG A 59 -17.22 -20.19 9.77
N HIS A 60 -17.87 -20.51 8.65
CA HIS A 60 -17.94 -19.62 7.49
C HIS A 60 -18.61 -18.27 7.77
N SER A 61 -19.71 -18.23 8.53
CA SER A 61 -20.38 -16.96 8.87
C SER A 61 -19.50 -16.05 9.73
N GLU A 62 -18.71 -16.63 10.63
CA GLU A 62 -17.80 -15.89 11.49
C GLU A 62 -16.59 -15.37 10.71
N ALA A 63 -16.07 -16.16 9.76
CA ALA A 63 -15.04 -15.72 8.82
C ALA A 63 -15.50 -14.50 8.00
N LEU A 64 -16.70 -14.58 7.42
CA LEU A 64 -17.30 -13.47 6.67
C LEU A 64 -17.48 -12.23 7.54
N TRP A 65 -17.93 -12.42 8.78
CA TRP A 65 -18.08 -11.33 9.73
C TRP A 65 -16.73 -10.65 10.02
N TRP A 66 -15.69 -11.43 10.33
CA TRP A 66 -14.35 -10.89 10.60
C TRP A 66 -13.79 -10.14 9.41
N TRP A 67 -13.88 -10.70 8.20
CA TRP A 67 -13.41 -10.02 6.99
C TRP A 67 -14.17 -8.73 6.72
N GLN A 68 -15.50 -8.73 6.80
CA GLN A 68 -16.31 -7.55 6.54
C GLN A 68 -16.08 -6.44 7.56
N PHE A 69 -16.11 -6.79 8.85
CA PHE A 69 -15.92 -5.82 9.92
C PHE A 69 -14.53 -5.18 9.81
N SER A 70 -13.48 -6.01 9.74
CA SER A 70 -12.10 -5.52 9.68
C SER A 70 -11.80 -4.77 8.38
N TYR A 71 -12.51 -5.04 7.27
CA TYR A 71 -12.37 -4.27 6.03
C TYR A 71 -12.79 -2.83 6.24
N LEU A 72 -13.96 -2.63 6.85
CA LEU A 72 -14.53 -1.32 7.10
C LEU A 72 -13.83 -0.56 8.23
N SER A 73 -13.27 -1.28 9.20
CA SER A 73 -12.63 -0.66 10.37
C SER A 73 -11.13 -0.48 10.26
N GLN A 74 -10.44 -1.18 9.33
CA GLN A 74 -8.98 -1.15 9.25
C GLN A 74 -8.43 -1.51 7.85
N TRP A 75 -8.45 -2.79 7.45
CA TRP A 75 -7.61 -3.25 6.34
C TRP A 75 -8.06 -2.74 4.96
N GLY A 76 -9.31 -2.27 4.81
CA GLY A 76 -9.78 -1.64 3.57
C GLY A 76 -9.13 -0.29 3.30
N GLU A 77 -8.96 0.53 4.35
CA GLU A 77 -8.21 1.79 4.26
C GLU A 77 -6.73 1.50 3.95
N ARG A 78 -6.11 0.58 4.71
CA ARG A 78 -4.73 0.14 4.49
C ARG A 78 -4.49 -0.35 3.06
N ALA A 79 -5.42 -1.13 2.50
CA ALA A 79 -5.32 -1.61 1.12
C ALA A 79 -5.41 -0.48 0.09
N SER A 80 -6.25 0.52 0.34
CA SER A 80 -6.37 1.70 -0.52
C SER A 80 -5.09 2.53 -0.52
N MET A 81 -4.48 2.68 0.65
CA MET A 81 -3.22 3.39 0.82
C MET A 81 -2.04 2.67 0.19
N ALA A 82 -1.90 1.37 0.44
CA ALA A 82 -0.90 0.53 -0.21
C ALA A 82 -1.00 0.61 -1.74
N LEU A 83 -2.22 0.54 -2.30
CA LEU A 83 -2.43 0.69 -3.74
C LEU A 83 -1.97 2.05 -4.26
N ARG A 84 -2.32 3.15 -3.57
CA ARG A 84 -1.92 4.51 -3.95
C ARG A 84 -0.40 4.66 -3.97
N VAL A 85 0.28 4.17 -2.94
CA VAL A 85 1.74 4.21 -2.84
C VAL A 85 2.38 3.41 -3.97
N LEU A 86 1.96 2.15 -4.19
CA LEU A 86 2.48 1.30 -5.26
C LEU A 86 2.28 1.92 -6.65
N GLN A 87 1.11 2.51 -6.91
CA GLN A 87 0.85 3.22 -8.17
C GLN A 87 1.78 4.42 -8.34
N THR A 88 2.05 5.16 -7.26
CA THR A 88 2.95 6.32 -7.28
C THR A 88 4.38 5.91 -7.56
N LEU A 89 4.86 4.84 -6.90
CA LEU A 89 6.18 4.26 -7.18
C LEU A 89 6.31 3.78 -8.62
N LEU A 90 5.30 3.07 -9.14
CA LEU A 90 5.29 2.62 -10.53
C LEU A 90 5.27 3.80 -11.52
N ALA A 91 4.55 4.87 -11.21
CA ALA A 91 4.54 6.08 -12.03
C ALA A 91 5.94 6.70 -12.09
N HIS A 92 6.61 6.87 -10.94
CA HIS A 92 7.98 7.36 -10.90
C HIS A 92 8.93 6.49 -11.74
N VAL A 93 8.89 5.17 -11.55
CA VAL A 93 9.74 4.24 -12.31
C VAL A 93 9.49 4.28 -13.82
N ARG A 94 8.27 4.60 -14.27
CA ARG A 94 7.88 4.48 -15.68
C ARG A 94 7.82 5.80 -16.42
N LEU A 95 7.59 6.89 -15.73
CA LEU A 95 7.26 8.19 -16.33
C LEU A 95 8.27 9.26 -15.99
N ASP A 96 9.07 9.09 -14.94
CA ASP A 96 10.17 10.02 -14.68
C ASP A 96 11.19 9.87 -15.80
N ALA A 97 11.39 10.94 -16.56
CA ALA A 97 12.42 11.08 -17.57
C ALA A 97 13.39 12.16 -17.09
N ASP A 98 14.68 11.96 -17.37
CA ASP A 98 15.69 12.98 -17.09
C ASP A 98 15.36 14.24 -17.90
N ASP A 99 15.45 15.42 -17.26
CA ASP A 99 15.22 16.71 -17.92
C ASP A 99 16.08 16.86 -19.18
N GLU A 100 17.29 16.29 -19.19
CA GLU A 100 18.19 16.30 -20.34
C GLU A 100 17.69 15.38 -21.47
N LEU A 101 17.17 14.20 -21.12
CA LEU A 101 16.55 13.25 -22.06
C LEU A 101 15.25 13.82 -22.66
N VAL A 102 14.45 14.52 -21.85
CA VAL A 102 13.24 15.23 -22.30
C VAL A 102 13.61 16.35 -23.26
N ALA A 103 14.60 17.18 -22.90
CA ALA A 103 15.06 18.29 -23.73
C ALA A 103 15.64 17.81 -25.08
N GLU A 104 16.38 16.71 -25.11
CA GLU A 104 16.91 16.11 -26.34
C GLU A 104 15.79 15.57 -27.22
N ALA A 105 14.81 14.86 -26.65
CA ALA A 105 13.64 14.37 -27.38
C ALA A 105 12.78 15.52 -27.95
N GLU A 106 12.59 16.60 -27.19
CA GLU A 106 11.91 17.82 -27.67
C GLU A 106 12.67 18.48 -28.82
N PHE A 107 14.00 18.57 -28.72
CA PHE A 107 14.85 19.13 -29.78
C PHE A 107 14.74 18.31 -31.07
N GLU A 108 14.85 16.98 -31.01
CA GLU A 108 14.70 16.10 -32.18
C GLU A 108 13.31 16.19 -32.81
N ALA A 109 12.25 16.25 -32.01
CA ALA A 109 10.88 16.34 -32.50
C ALA A 109 10.58 17.66 -33.25
N LEU A 110 11.25 18.76 -32.86
CA LEU A 110 11.11 20.08 -33.47
C LEU A 110 12.06 20.32 -34.65
N HIS A 111 13.07 19.46 -34.85
CA HIS A 111 14.09 19.59 -35.88
C HIS A 111 14.34 18.26 -36.64
N PRO A 112 13.36 17.79 -37.44
CA PRO A 112 13.44 16.52 -38.18
C PRO A 112 14.37 16.54 -39.41
#